data_AF-A0AA35D507-F1
#
_entry.id   AF-A0AA35D507-F1
#
_cell.length_a   1.000
_cell.length_b   1.000
_cell.length_c   1.000
_cell.angle_alpha   90.00
_cell.angle_beta   90.00
_cell.angle_gamma   90.00
#
_symmetry.space_group_name_H-M   'P 1'
#
loop_
_entity.id
_entity.type
_entity.pdbx_description
1 polymer ?
#
loop_
_entity_poly.entity_id
_entity_poly.type
_entity_poly.pdbx_seq_one_letter_code
_entity_poly.pdbx_strand_id
1 'polypeptide(L)'
;MRYPHPSRSQLTLAVLAMGVVVLSSNILVQYAINDWLTWGAITYPFAFLVTELVNRAFGPAQARRVAWVGFAVAVAASAILAPARIAAASGLAFLLSQMLDIAVFDHLRQSRWWRAPLIATVLAAVLDTGVFWGVGFAGEDLPWVTWALGDLGVKLVMAVCLLLPFRLLIGTRATTNAAPSA
;
A
#
# COMPACT_ATOMS: atom_id res chain seq x y z
N MET A 1 -16.20 -10.06 14.26
CA MET A 1 -16.29 -10.97 13.10
C MET A 1 -15.27 -12.08 13.25
N ARG A 2 -15.61 -13.33 12.89
CA ARG A 2 -14.61 -14.40 12.76
C ARG A 2 -14.00 -14.31 11.37
N TYR A 3 -12.67 -14.20 11.30
CA TYR A 3 -11.93 -14.15 10.05
C TYR A 3 -11.48 -15.55 9.62
N PRO A 4 -11.58 -15.91 8.33
CA PRO A 4 -10.99 -17.13 7.82
C PRO A 4 -9.48 -17.17 8.08
N HIS A 5 -8.96 -18.33 8.45
CA HIS A 5 -7.52 -18.54 8.53
C HIS A 5 -6.97 -18.82 7.13
N PRO A 6 -5.96 -18.06 6.65
CA PRO A 6 -5.36 -18.32 5.34
C PRO A 6 -4.60 -19.65 5.36
N SER A 7 -4.62 -20.37 4.24
CA SER A 7 -3.66 -21.45 4.02
C SER A 7 -2.24 -20.88 3.96
N ARG A 8 -1.23 -21.73 4.17
CA ARG A 8 0.18 -21.32 4.04
C ARG A 8 0.47 -20.74 2.66
N SER A 9 -0.05 -21.35 1.59
CA SER A 9 0.14 -20.88 0.22
C SER A 9 -0.48 -19.50 -0.04
N GLN A 10 -1.66 -19.23 0.52
CA GLN A 10 -2.33 -17.93 0.39
C GLN A 10 -1.53 -16.82 1.08
N LEU A 11 -1.01 -17.10 2.28
CA LEU A 11 -0.19 -16.13 2.99
C LEU A 11 1.15 -15.89 2.29
N THR A 12 1.81 -16.96 1.83
CA THR A 12 3.06 -16.85 1.05
C THR A 12 2.84 -16.02 -0.21
N LEU A 13 1.77 -16.26 -0.96
CA LEU A 13 1.46 -15.48 -2.16
C LEU A 13 1.26 -13.99 -1.84
N ALA A 14 0.54 -13.67 -0.76
CA ALA A 14 0.34 -12.28 -0.34
C ALA A 14 1.66 -11.60 0.08
N VAL A 15 2.53 -12.33 0.80
CA VAL A 15 3.85 -11.85 1.20
C VAL A 15 4.74 -11.62 -0.03
N LEU A 16 4.75 -12.54 -1.00
CA LEU A 16 5.51 -12.37 -2.25
C LEU A 16 4.99 -11.20 -3.07
N ALA A 17 3.67 -11.05 -3.20
CA ALA A 17 3.07 -9.91 -3.90
C ALA A 17 3.46 -8.57 -3.24
N MET A 18 3.36 -8.49 -1.91
CA MET A 18 3.80 -7.31 -1.16
C MET A 18 5.30 -7.03 -1.37
N GLY A 19 6.14 -8.06 -1.23
CA GLY A 19 7.59 -7.94 -1.40
C GLY A 19 7.97 -7.46 -2.80
N VAL A 20 7.34 -8.01 -3.85
CA VAL A 20 7.55 -7.57 -5.25
C VAL A 20 7.15 -6.12 -5.42
N VAL A 21 5.95 -5.72 -4.99
CA VAL A 21 5.50 -4.33 -5.13
C VAL A 21 6.42 -3.35 -4.41
N VAL A 22 6.80 -3.66 -3.16
CA VAL A 22 7.67 -2.78 -2.36
C VAL A 22 9.07 -2.70 -2.96
N LEU A 23 9.67 -3.82 -3.35
CA LEU A 23 11.00 -3.86 -3.95
C LEU A 23 11.01 -3.13 -5.29
N SER A 24 10.03 -3.41 -6.17
CA SER A 24 9.87 -2.71 -7.44
C SER A 24 9.71 -1.21 -7.22
N SER A 25 8.91 -0.78 -6.23
CA SER A 25 8.73 0.66 -5.96
C SER A 25 10.01 1.33 -5.47
N ASN A 26 10.81 0.66 -4.63
CA ASN A 26 12.11 1.17 -4.17
C ASN A 26 13.15 1.25 -5.30
N ILE A 27 13.06 0.37 -6.31
CA ILE A 27 13.92 0.46 -7.50
C ILE A 27 13.41 1.56 -8.43
N LEU A 28 12.11 1.56 -8.71
CA LEU A 28 11.46 2.45 -9.66
C LEU A 28 11.42 3.92 -9.21
N VAL A 29 11.54 4.20 -7.90
CA VAL A 29 11.67 5.57 -7.39
C VAL A 29 12.94 6.27 -7.91
N GLN A 30 13.96 5.52 -8.33
CA GLN A 30 15.18 6.08 -8.89
C GLN A 30 15.01 6.56 -10.34
N TYR A 31 13.90 6.21 -10.99
CA TYR A 31 13.62 6.57 -12.39
C TYR A 31 12.57 7.68 -12.44
N ALA A 32 13.03 8.90 -12.71
CA ALA A 32 12.18 10.06 -12.83
C ALA A 32 11.37 10.06 -14.14
N ILE A 33 10.12 10.49 -14.04
CA ILE A 33 9.25 10.82 -15.19
C ILE A 33 9.38 12.32 -15.50
N ASN A 34 9.43 13.14 -14.44
CA ASN A 34 9.66 14.59 -14.50
C ASN A 34 10.27 15.06 -13.17
N ASP A 35 10.41 16.37 -12.98
CA ASP A 35 11.06 16.98 -11.81
C ASP A 35 10.43 16.62 -10.44
N TRP A 36 9.20 16.12 -10.42
CA TRP A 36 8.45 15.85 -9.19
C TRP A 36 7.84 14.45 -9.11
N LEU A 37 7.87 13.68 -10.20
CA LEU A 37 7.24 12.37 -10.31
C LEU A 37 8.23 11.29 -10.72
N THR A 38 8.18 10.15 -10.04
CA THR A 38 8.98 8.95 -10.36
C THR A 38 8.07 7.77 -10.67
N TRP A 39 8.61 6.74 -11.32
CA TRP A 39 7.89 5.49 -11.53
C TRP A 39 7.48 4.82 -10.22
N GLY A 40 8.27 5.01 -9.15
CA GLY A 40 7.95 4.52 -7.81
C GLY A 40 6.63 5.07 -7.26
N ALA A 41 6.29 6.33 -7.53
CA ALA A 41 5.03 6.94 -7.09
C ALA A 41 3.79 6.28 -7.72
N ILE A 42 3.93 5.71 -8.92
CA ILE A 42 2.85 4.99 -9.62
C ILE A 42 2.73 3.56 -9.10
N THR A 43 3.86 2.89 -8.78
CA THR A 43 3.83 1.49 -8.34
C THR A 43 3.54 1.32 -6.86
N TYR A 44 3.90 2.30 -6.02
CA TYR A 44 3.72 2.23 -4.57
C TYR A 44 2.26 2.00 -4.12
N PRO A 45 1.23 2.66 -4.71
CA PRO A 45 -0.17 2.44 -4.33
C PRO A 45 -0.65 0.98 -4.44
N PHE A 46 0.00 0.14 -5.23
CA PHE A 46 -0.32 -1.30 -5.27
C PHE A 46 -0.05 -1.99 -3.91
N ALA A 47 0.79 -1.42 -3.04
CA ALA A 47 1.02 -1.96 -1.71
C ALA A 47 -0.25 -1.89 -0.84
N PHE A 48 -1.00 -0.79 -0.95
CA PHE A 48 -2.32 -0.67 -0.29
C PHE A 48 -3.28 -1.72 -0.84
N LEU A 49 -3.35 -1.87 -2.17
CA LEU A 49 -4.21 -2.90 -2.78
C LEU A 49 -3.91 -4.31 -2.26
N VAL A 50 -2.63 -4.69 -2.13
CA VAL A 50 -2.26 -6.01 -1.57
C VAL A 50 -2.75 -6.14 -0.13
N THR A 51 -2.49 -5.13 0.71
CA THR A 51 -2.94 -5.12 2.11
C THR A 51 -4.45 -5.20 2.24
N GLU A 52 -5.20 -4.44 1.45
CA GLU A 52 -6.67 -4.40 1.44
C GLU A 52 -7.27 -5.74 1.02
N LEU A 53 -6.70 -6.40 0.00
CA LEU A 53 -7.13 -7.73 -0.44
C LEU A 53 -6.93 -8.78 0.65
N VAL A 54 -5.82 -8.69 1.39
CA VAL A 54 -5.56 -9.57 2.54
C VAL A 54 -6.52 -9.24 3.69
N ASN A 55 -6.74 -7.96 3.99
CA ASN A 55 -7.63 -7.52 5.06
C ASN A 55 -9.09 -7.94 4.81
N ARG A 56 -9.55 -7.79 3.57
CA ARG A 56 -10.87 -8.27 3.14
C ARG A 56 -11.03 -9.77 3.35
N ALA A 57 -10.01 -10.53 3.01
CA ALA A 57 -10.05 -11.99 2.99
C ALA A 57 -9.86 -12.66 4.35
N PHE A 58 -8.88 -12.17 5.11
CA PHE A 58 -8.32 -12.84 6.28
C PHE A 58 -8.26 -11.93 7.52
N GLY A 59 -8.75 -10.69 7.39
CA GLY A 59 -8.83 -9.73 8.48
C GLY A 59 -7.54 -8.94 8.73
N PRO A 60 -7.61 -7.96 9.66
CA PRO A 60 -6.55 -6.99 9.89
C PRO A 60 -5.29 -7.62 10.50
N ALA A 61 -5.41 -8.74 11.21
CA ALA A 61 -4.27 -9.43 11.79
C ALA A 61 -3.31 -9.98 10.72
N GLN A 62 -3.85 -10.61 9.66
CA GLN A 62 -3.03 -11.13 8.57
C GLN A 62 -2.53 -9.99 7.66
N ALA A 63 -3.36 -8.97 7.43
CA ALA A 63 -2.94 -7.77 6.70
C ALA A 63 -1.73 -7.10 7.35
N ARG A 64 -1.73 -6.95 8.69
CA ARG A 64 -0.59 -6.41 9.43
C ARG A 64 0.66 -7.27 9.30
N ARG A 65 0.53 -8.60 9.29
CA ARG A 65 1.69 -9.50 9.07
C ARG A 65 2.32 -9.27 7.69
N VAL A 66 1.49 -9.18 6.64
CA VAL A 66 1.97 -8.90 5.28
C VAL A 66 2.61 -7.51 5.21
N ALA A 67 2.00 -6.50 5.82
CA ALA A 67 2.57 -5.15 5.91
C ALA A 67 3.92 -5.14 6.64
N TRP A 68 4.08 -5.88 7.74
CA TRP A 68 5.38 -5.99 8.44
C TRP A 68 6.48 -6.60 7.58
N VAL A 69 6.16 -7.60 6.75
CA VAL A 69 7.13 -8.15 5.80
C VAL A 69 7.45 -7.12 4.72
N GLY A 70 6.44 -6.43 4.19
CA GLY A 70 6.66 -5.31 3.26
C GLY A 70 7.56 -4.23 3.85
N PHE A 71 7.36 -3.86 5.11
CA PHE A 71 8.20 -2.90 5.83
C PHE A 71 9.64 -3.38 5.94
N ALA A 72 9.87 -4.64 6.29
CA ALA A 72 11.21 -5.21 6.36
C ALA A 72 11.92 -5.17 4.98
N VAL A 73 11.20 -5.47 3.90
CA VAL A 73 11.71 -5.35 2.52
C VAL A 73 12.01 -3.89 2.17
N ALA A 74 11.12 -2.96 2.51
CA ALA A 74 11.28 -1.53 2.25
C ALA A 74 12.54 -1.00 2.95
N VAL A 75 12.72 -1.31 4.24
CA VAL A 75 13.89 -0.91 5.02
C VAL A 75 15.17 -1.50 4.44
N ALA A 76 15.18 -2.79 4.10
CA ALA A 76 16.35 -3.43 3.50
C ALA A 76 16.72 -2.80 2.14
N ALA A 77 15.74 -2.55 1.28
CA ALA A 77 15.96 -1.92 -0.02
C ALA A 77 16.42 -0.46 0.14
N SER A 78 15.73 0.33 0.96
CA SER A 78 16.06 1.73 1.23
C SER A 78 17.43 1.91 1.89
N ALA A 79 17.85 0.99 2.77
CA ALA A 79 19.17 1.03 3.40
C ALA A 79 20.33 0.89 2.40
N ILE A 80 20.08 0.28 1.23
CA ILE A 80 21.06 0.08 0.17
C ILE A 80 20.95 1.20 -0.88
N LEU A 81 19.73 1.65 -1.17
CA LEU A 81 19.41 2.50 -2.32
C LEU A 81 19.27 3.98 -1.98
N ALA A 82 19.11 4.36 -0.71
CA ALA A 82 18.75 5.72 -0.32
C ALA A 82 19.59 6.26 0.85
N PRO A 83 19.75 7.59 0.96
CA PRO A 83 20.31 8.22 2.15
C PRO A 83 19.52 7.84 3.41
N ALA A 84 20.21 7.75 4.56
CA ALA A 84 19.61 7.30 5.83
C ALA A 84 18.34 8.08 6.22
N ARG A 85 18.31 9.40 5.97
CA ARG A 85 17.14 10.25 6.23
C ARG A 85 15.94 9.85 5.37
N ILE A 86 16.14 9.61 4.08
CA ILE A 86 15.09 9.18 3.14
C ILE A 86 14.62 7.77 3.47
N ALA A 87 15.54 6.86 3.84
CA ALA A 87 15.19 5.53 4.29
C ALA A 87 14.33 5.55 5.56
N ALA A 88 14.66 6.40 6.54
CA ALA A 88 13.86 6.58 7.75
C ALA A 88 12.49 7.18 7.46
N ALA A 89 12.42 8.21 6.59
CA ALA A 89 11.17 8.83 6.16
C ALA A 89 10.25 7.83 5.44
N SER A 90 10.80 7.06 4.50
CA SER A 90 10.10 6.00 3.76
C SER A 90 9.56 4.91 4.68
N GLY A 91 10.40 4.39 5.58
CA GLY A 91 10.00 3.37 6.55
C GLY A 91 8.87 3.85 7.48
N LEU A 92 9.00 5.08 8.01
CA LEU A 92 7.99 5.65 8.90
C LEU A 92 6.67 5.90 8.15
N ALA A 93 6.73 6.49 6.96
CA ALA A 93 5.56 6.75 6.12
C ALA A 93 4.83 5.45 5.79
N PHE A 94 5.55 4.43 5.30
CA PHE A 94 4.99 3.12 4.95
C PHE A 94 4.31 2.47 6.15
N LEU A 95 4.98 2.42 7.32
CA LEU A 95 4.43 1.73 8.47
C LEU A 95 3.16 2.42 8.99
N LEU A 96 3.20 3.74 9.13
CA LEU A 96 2.07 4.51 9.65
C LEU A 96 0.88 4.47 8.68
N SER A 97 1.12 4.64 7.38
CA SER A 97 0.07 4.61 6.36
C SER A 97 -0.56 3.23 6.23
N GLN A 98 0.22 2.15 6.25
CA GLN A 98 -0.31 0.78 6.23
C GLN A 98 -1.15 0.46 7.47
N MET A 99 -0.73 0.90 8.67
CA MET A 99 -1.52 0.67 9.88
C MET A 99 -2.85 1.44 9.84
N LEU A 100 -2.83 2.69 9.36
CA LEU A 100 -4.04 3.48 9.18
C LEU A 100 -4.97 2.86 8.15
N ASP A 101 -4.44 2.48 6.98
CA ASP A 101 -5.19 1.81 5.91
C ASP A 101 -5.92 0.58 6.45
N ILE A 102 -5.20 -0.33 7.11
CA ILE A 102 -5.77 -1.56 7.66
C ILE A 102 -6.89 -1.26 8.66
N ALA A 103 -6.69 -0.29 9.55
CA ALA A 103 -7.65 0.07 10.58
C ALA A 103 -8.92 0.68 9.99
N VAL A 104 -8.78 1.66 9.08
CA VAL A 104 -9.90 2.34 8.42
C VAL A 104 -10.66 1.36 7.51
N PHE A 105 -9.94 0.55 6.74
CA PHE A 105 -10.53 -0.46 5.88
C PHE A 105 -11.36 -1.46 6.69
N ASP A 106 -10.80 -2.00 7.78
CA ASP A 106 -11.50 -2.99 8.60
C ASP A 106 -12.73 -2.37 9.28
N HIS A 107 -12.64 -1.12 9.72
CA HIS A 107 -13.78 -0.38 10.27
C HIS A 107 -14.91 -0.20 9.25
N LEU A 108 -14.56 0.10 7.99
CA LEU A 108 -15.53 0.35 6.92
C LEU A 108 -15.90 -0.90 6.11
N ARG A 109 -15.40 -2.09 6.45
CA ARG A 109 -15.46 -3.30 5.60
C ARG A 109 -16.87 -3.75 5.21
N GLN A 110 -17.88 -3.43 6.03
CA GLN A 110 -19.29 -3.76 5.81
C GLN A 110 -20.05 -2.72 4.99
N SER A 111 -19.40 -1.61 4.64
CA SER A 111 -19.96 -0.62 3.74
C SER A 111 -20.03 -1.14 2.30
N ARG A 112 -20.54 -0.31 1.38
CA ARG A 112 -20.45 -0.56 -0.07
C ARG A 112 -19.01 -0.95 -0.44
N TRP A 113 -18.86 -1.89 -1.36
CA TRP A 113 -17.59 -2.54 -1.70
C TRP A 113 -16.42 -1.56 -1.97
N TRP A 114 -16.70 -0.37 -2.51
CA TRP A 114 -15.72 0.66 -2.84
C TRP A 114 -15.37 1.59 -1.68
N ARG A 115 -16.24 1.72 -0.66
CA ARG A 115 -16.06 2.71 0.42
C ARG A 115 -14.85 2.39 1.28
N ALA A 116 -14.72 1.12 1.69
CA ALA A 116 -13.60 0.67 2.50
C ALA A 116 -12.25 0.91 1.81
N PRO A 117 -12.00 0.41 0.58
CA PRO A 117 -10.71 0.62 -0.08
C PRO A 117 -10.44 2.10 -0.41
N LEU A 118 -11.43 2.82 -0.94
CA LEU A 118 -11.20 4.21 -1.33
C LEU A 118 -10.87 5.11 -0.13
N ILE A 119 -11.66 5.03 0.95
CA ILE A 119 -11.47 5.92 2.10
C ILE A 119 -10.19 5.55 2.87
N ALA A 120 -9.89 4.26 3.00
CA ALA A 120 -8.67 3.80 3.66
C ALA A 120 -7.42 4.26 2.89
N THR A 121 -7.35 3.97 1.59
CA THR A 121 -6.23 4.38 0.74
C THR A 121 -6.06 5.90 0.70
N VAL A 122 -7.14 6.69 0.61
CA VAL A 122 -7.04 8.17 0.59
C VAL A 122 -6.44 8.71 1.89
N LEU A 123 -6.94 8.26 3.05
CA LEU A 123 -6.42 8.71 4.34
C LEU A 123 -4.98 8.25 4.57
N ALA A 124 -4.67 7.01 4.17
CA ALA A 124 -3.32 6.47 4.23
C ALA A 124 -2.35 7.22 3.31
N ALA A 125 -2.76 7.56 2.09
CA ALA A 125 -1.93 8.32 1.14
C ALA A 125 -1.63 9.73 1.65
N VAL A 126 -2.60 10.41 2.26
CA VAL A 126 -2.39 11.73 2.87
C VAL A 126 -1.38 11.63 4.03
N LEU A 127 -1.54 10.64 4.91
CA LEU A 127 -0.60 10.41 6.00
C LEU A 127 0.81 10.07 5.48
N ASP A 128 0.90 9.18 4.50
CA ASP A 128 2.13 8.74 3.86
C ASP A 128 2.90 9.92 3.27
N THR A 129 2.25 10.72 2.42
CA THR A 129 2.85 11.90 1.80
C THR A 129 3.28 12.92 2.85
N GLY A 130 2.43 13.22 3.84
CA GLY A 130 2.77 14.17 4.90
C GLY A 130 4.01 13.74 5.70
N VAL A 131 4.09 12.46 6.05
CA VAL A 131 5.23 11.91 6.81
C VAL A 131 6.48 11.81 5.95
N PHE A 132 6.40 11.26 4.74
CA PHE A 132 7.56 11.06 3.87
C PHE A 132 8.21 12.39 3.50
N TRP A 133 7.43 13.32 2.96
CA TRP A 133 7.96 14.59 2.50
C TRP A 133 8.35 15.51 3.67
N GLY A 134 7.58 15.50 4.75
CA GLY A 134 7.91 16.24 5.96
C GLY A 134 9.20 15.77 6.61
N VAL A 135 9.37 14.47 6.85
CA VAL A 135 10.60 13.94 7.49
C VAL A 135 11.79 13.96 6.52
N GLY A 136 11.55 13.61 5.25
CA GLY A 136 12.59 13.48 4.23
C GLY A 136 13.20 14.81 3.78
N PHE A 137 12.41 15.89 3.74
CA PHE A 137 12.80 17.14 3.08
C PHE A 137 12.58 18.42 3.93
N ALA A 138 12.11 18.32 5.19
CA ALA A 138 12.04 19.49 6.07
C ALA A 138 13.39 20.22 6.18
N GLY A 139 13.38 21.54 6.03
CA GLY A 139 14.57 22.38 6.10
C GLY A 139 15.42 22.41 4.82
N GLU A 140 15.01 21.72 3.75
CA GLU A 140 15.64 21.84 2.43
C GLU A 140 15.07 23.04 1.66
N ASP A 141 15.93 23.77 0.94
CA ASP A 141 15.56 24.89 0.05
C ASP A 141 15.01 24.40 -1.31
N LEU A 142 14.24 23.33 -1.29
CA LEU A 142 13.63 22.71 -2.47
C LEU A 142 12.11 22.91 -2.45
N PRO A 143 11.42 22.90 -3.61
CA PRO A 143 9.95 23.02 -3.67
C PRO A 143 9.26 21.70 -3.28
N TRP A 144 9.68 21.07 -2.18
CA TRP A 144 9.24 19.75 -1.75
C TRP A 144 7.75 19.70 -1.40
N VAL A 145 7.15 20.83 -1.00
CA VAL A 145 5.69 20.93 -0.78
C VAL A 145 4.94 20.73 -2.10
N THR A 146 5.38 21.38 -3.18
CA THR A 146 4.77 21.22 -4.51
C THR A 146 4.95 19.80 -5.02
N TRP A 147 6.14 19.21 -4.81
CA TRP A 147 6.39 17.81 -5.16
C TRP A 147 5.50 16.85 -4.37
N ALA A 148 5.33 17.08 -3.07
CA ALA A 148 4.43 16.32 -2.22
C ALA A 148 2.97 16.37 -2.69
N LEU A 149 2.51 17.54 -3.13
CA LEU A 149 1.16 17.68 -3.71
C LEU A 149 1.01 16.92 -5.03
N GLY A 150 2.04 16.92 -5.87
CA GLY A 150 2.07 16.13 -7.10
C GLY A 150 2.02 14.62 -6.83
N ASP A 151 2.89 14.14 -5.93
CA ASP A 151 2.91 12.75 -5.45
C ASP A 151 1.54 12.32 -4.89
N LEU A 152 0.94 13.15 -4.02
CA LEU A 152 -0.40 12.89 -3.49
C LEU A 152 -1.45 12.83 -4.60
N GLY A 153 -1.40 13.75 -5.57
CA GLY A 153 -2.29 13.75 -6.73
C GLY A 153 -2.25 12.41 -7.47
N VAL A 154 -1.06 11.87 -7.72
CA VAL A 154 -0.89 10.55 -8.35
C VAL A 154 -1.44 9.44 -7.48
N LYS A 155 -1.15 9.45 -6.17
CA LYS A 155 -1.68 8.45 -5.23
C LYS A 155 -3.22 8.46 -5.19
N LEU A 156 -3.85 9.63 -5.24
CA LEU A 156 -5.32 9.76 -5.25
C LEU A 156 -5.93 9.24 -6.58
N VAL A 157 -5.31 9.54 -7.72
CA VAL A 157 -5.72 8.96 -9.01
C VAL A 157 -5.60 7.45 -8.96
N MET A 158 -4.48 6.93 -8.47
CA MET A 158 -4.25 5.50 -8.32
C MET A 158 -5.25 4.86 -7.36
N ALA A 159 -5.63 5.51 -6.26
CA ALA A 159 -6.65 5.02 -5.33
C ALA A 159 -7.99 4.76 -6.05
N VAL A 160 -8.36 5.62 -7.00
CA VAL A 160 -9.57 5.42 -7.83
C VAL A 160 -9.35 4.31 -8.85
N CYS A 161 -8.23 4.33 -9.59
CA CYS A 161 -7.90 3.32 -10.60
C CYS A 161 -7.89 1.89 -10.03
N LEU A 162 -7.35 1.72 -8.82
CA LEU A 162 -7.19 0.42 -8.16
C LEU A 162 -8.50 -0.14 -7.59
N LEU A 163 -9.60 0.63 -7.57
CA LEU A 163 -10.93 0.11 -7.21
C LEU A 163 -11.40 -1.00 -8.16
N LEU A 164 -11.10 -0.89 -9.45
CA LEU A 164 -11.49 -1.90 -10.42
C LEU A 164 -10.74 -3.23 -10.19
N PRO A 165 -9.39 -3.26 -10.14
CA PRO A 165 -8.63 -4.45 -9.73
C PRO A 165 -9.12 -5.04 -8.42
N PHE A 166 -9.34 -4.20 -7.39
CA PHE A 166 -9.89 -4.64 -6.11
C PHE A 166 -11.23 -5.37 -6.30
N ARG A 167 -12.18 -4.77 -7.05
CA ARG A 167 -13.51 -5.34 -7.27
C ARG A 167 -13.48 -6.68 -7.99
N LEU A 168 -12.62 -6.81 -8.99
CA LEU A 168 -12.46 -8.04 -9.75
C LEU A 168 -11.90 -9.15 -8.87
N LEU A 169 -10.83 -8.87 -8.11
CA LEU A 169 -10.14 -9.86 -7.28
C LEU A 169 -10.96 -10.33 -6.07
N ILE A 170 -11.86 -9.49 -5.52
CA ILE A 170 -12.82 -9.95 -4.50
C ILE A 170 -13.98 -10.75 -5.11
N GLY A 171 -14.36 -10.46 -6.37
CA GLY A 171 -15.48 -11.09 -7.06
C GLY A 171 -15.20 -12.55 -7.43
N THR A 172 -13.98 -12.85 -7.90
CA THR A 172 -13.58 -14.21 -8.33
C THR A 172 -13.66 -15.25 -7.20
N ARG A 173 -13.55 -14.81 -5.94
CA ARG A 173 -13.61 -15.72 -4.77
C ARG A 173 -15.02 -16.20 -4.43
N ALA A 174 -16.06 -15.55 -4.94
CA ALA A 174 -17.44 -16.01 -4.76
C ALA A 174 -17.78 -17.19 -5.69
N THR A 175 -17.18 -17.24 -6.89
CA THR A 175 -17.44 -18.27 -7.90
C THR A 175 -16.72 -19.60 -7.66
N THR A 176 -15.54 -19.60 -7.04
CA THR A 176 -14.76 -20.84 -6.83
C THR A 176 -15.32 -21.72 -5.69
N ASN A 177 -16.03 -21.13 -4.73
CA ASN A 177 -16.67 -21.87 -3.63
C ASN A 177 -18.06 -22.43 -4.00
N ALA A 178 -18.51 -22.22 -5.23
CA ALA A 178 -19.81 -22.68 -5.74
C ALA A 178 -19.69 -23.91 -6.66
N ALA A 179 -18.58 -24.65 -6.62
CA ALA A 179 -18.53 -25.96 -7.26
C ALA A 179 -19.40 -26.94 -6.46
N PRO A 180 -20.43 -27.56 -7.05
CA PRO A 180 -21.28 -28.50 -6.35
C PRO A 180 -20.47 -29.76 -6.01
N SER A 181 -20.55 -30.19 -4.75
CA SER A 181 -20.20 -31.55 -4.35
C SER A 181 -21.07 -32.52 -5.15
N ALA A 182 -20.44 -33.21 -6.10
CA ALA A 182 -20.98 -34.39 -6.76
C ALA A 182 -20.51 -35.65 -6.03
#